data_AF-A0A379Z4R5-F1
#
_entry.id   AF-A0A379Z4R5-F1
#
_cell.length_a   1.000
_cell.length_b   1.000
_cell.length_c   1.000
_cell.angle_alpha   90.00
_cell.angle_beta   90.00
_cell.angle_gamma   90.00
#
_symmetry.space_group_name_H-M   'P 1'
#
loop_
_entity.id
_entity.type
_entity.pdbx_description
1 polymer ?
#
loop_
_entity_poly.entity_id
_entity_poly.type
_entity_poly.pdbx_seq_one_letter_code
_entity_poly.pdbx_strand_id
1 'polypeptide(L)' 'MKKVVTVCPYCASGCKINLVVDNGKIVRAEAAQGKTNQGTLCLKGYYGWDFINDTQILTPRLKTPMIRRQRGGKLEPVS' A
#
# COMPACT_ATOMS: atom_id res chain seq x y z
N MET A 1 -17.59 6.64 5.33
CA MET A 1 -16.12 6.46 5.17
C MET A 1 -15.47 6.21 6.53
N LYS A 2 -14.75 5.09 6.68
CA LYS A 2 -14.05 4.71 7.91
C LYS A 2 -12.60 5.19 7.86
N LYS A 3 -12.08 5.78 8.94
CA LYS A 3 -10.65 6.11 9.05
C LYS A 3 -9.93 5.03 9.86
N VAL A 4 -8.80 4.56 9.34
CA VAL A 4 -7.94 3.58 10.01
C VAL A 4 -6.56 4.19 10.20
N VAL A 5 -6.14 4.37 11.45
CA VAL A 5 -4.80 4.87 11.78
C VAL A 5 -3.80 3.73 11.62
N THR A 6 -2.72 3.98 10.91
CA THR A 6 -1.58 3.06 10.78
C THR A 6 -0.27 3.84 10.66
N VAL A 7 0.83 3.15 10.34
CA VAL A 7 2.15 3.73 10.13
C VAL A 7 2.48 3.71 8.63
N CYS A 8 2.98 4.83 8.13
CA CYS A 8 3.44 4.96 6.75
C CYS A 8 4.63 4.01 6.48
N PRO A 9 4.58 3.15 5.44
CA PRO A 9 5.59 2.13 5.20
C PRO A 9 6.80 2.62 4.38
N TYR A 10 6.87 3.90 4.04
CA TYR A 10 7.85 4.41 3.06
C TYR A 10 9.25 4.61 3.62
N CYS A 11 9.46 5.66 4.41
CA CYS A 11 10.75 5.93 5.04
C CYS A 11 10.71 5.55 6.52
N ALA A 12 11.89 5.46 7.14
CA ALA A 12 12.04 5.07 8.54
C ALA A 12 11.46 6.08 9.55
N SER A 13 10.93 7.23 9.10
CA SER A 13 10.33 8.24 9.97
C SER A 13 9.11 7.72 10.74
N GLY A 14 8.38 6.73 10.20
CA GLY A 14 7.25 6.13 10.91
C GLY A 14 6.07 7.11 11.14
N CYS A 15 5.76 7.95 10.15
CA CYS A 15 4.66 8.91 10.24
C CYS A 15 3.32 8.20 10.47
N LYS A 16 2.48 8.74 11.36
CA LYS A 16 1.10 8.24 11.53
C LYS A 16 0.22 8.74 10.37
N ILE A 17 -0.50 7.81 9.76
CA ILE A 17 -1.34 8.04 8.58
C ILE A 17 -2.75 7.51 8.85
N ASN A 18 -3.75 8.26 8.42
CA ASN A 18 -5.14 7.83 8.36
C ASN A 18 -5.44 7.32 6.95
N LEU A 19 -5.72 6.03 6.80
CA LEU A 19 -6.28 5.49 5.57
C LEU A 19 -7.80 5.68 5.61
N VAL A 20 -8.33 6.42 4.64
CA VAL A 20 -9.77 6.62 4.48
C VAL A 20 -10.29 5.49 3.59
N VAL A 21 -11.15 4.66 4.17
CA VAL A 21 -11.69 3.45 3.56
C VAL A 21 -13.16 3.66 3.23
N ASP A 22 -13.53 3.31 2.01
CA ASP A 22 -14.89 3.29 1.49
C ASP A 22 -15.14 2.00 0.72
N ASN A 23 -16.25 1.31 1.02
CA ASN A 23 -16.59 0.01 0.41
C ASN A 23 -15.43 -1.01 0.38
N GLY A 24 -14.66 -1.08 1.47
CA GLY A 24 -13.52 -2.00 1.61
C GLY A 24 -12.26 -1.59 0.84
N LYS A 25 -12.27 -0.46 0.13
CA LYS A 25 -11.12 0.06 -0.62
C LYS A 25 -10.59 1.34 0.03
N ILE A 26 -9.29 1.52 -0.02
CA ILE A 26 -8.66 2.80 0.37
C ILE A 26 -8.95 3.78 -0.77
N VAL A 27 -9.44 4.98 -0.42
CA VAL A 27 -9.77 6.04 -1.39
C VAL A 27 -8.93 7.31 -1.24
N ARG A 28 -8.31 7.51 -0.06
CA ARG A 28 -7.27 8.53 0.17
C ARG A 28 -6.51 8.27 1.47
N ALA A 29 -5.39 8.96 1.60
CA ALA A 29 -4.66 9.09 2.86
C ALA A 29 -4.78 10.51 3.42
N GLU A 30 -4.86 10.61 4.74
CA GLU A 30 -4.83 11.86 5.49
C GLU A 30 -3.72 11.77 6.55
N ALA A 31 -3.14 12.90 6.92
CA ALA A 31 -2.19 12.93 8.01
C ALA A 31 -2.89 12.66 9.35
N ALA A 32 -2.31 11.77 10.16
CA ALA A 32 -2.75 11.58 11.53
C ALA A 32 -1.77 12.26 12.49
N GLN A 33 -2.26 12.70 13.63
CA GLN A 33 -1.42 13.27 14.67
C GLN A 33 -0.50 12.21 15.27
N GLY A 34 0.81 12.39 15.12
CA GLY A 34 1.84 11.48 15.59
C GLY A 34 3.07 12.25 16.05
N LYS A 35 3.83 11.66 16.97
CA LYS A 35 5.05 12.29 17.54
C LYS A 35 6.05 12.67 16.44
N THR A 36 6.21 11.84 15.43
CA THR A 36 7.20 12.06 14.38
C THR A 36 6.77 13.05 13.31
N ASN A 37 5.46 13.10 12.99
CA ASN A 37 4.97 13.83 11.82
C ASN A 37 4.04 15.01 12.16
N GLN A 38 3.58 15.13 13.40
CA GLN A 38 2.79 16.26 13.91
C GLN A 38 1.60 16.65 13.00
N GLY A 39 0.95 15.64 12.40
CA GLY A 39 -0.18 15.88 11.49
C GLY A 39 0.22 16.31 10.07
N THR A 40 1.46 16.09 9.66
CA THR A 40 1.94 16.31 8.29
C THR A 40 2.33 14.99 7.61
N LEU A 41 2.34 14.96 6.29
CA LEU A 41 2.89 13.86 5.49
C LEU A 41 3.68 14.42 4.30
N CYS A 42 4.63 13.66 3.79
CA CYS A 42 5.25 13.98 2.49
C CYS A 42 4.38 13.48 1.33
N LEU A 43 4.78 13.77 0.09
CA LEU A 43 4.09 13.32 -1.13
C LEU A 43 3.75 11.81 -1.10
N LYS A 44 4.73 10.97 -0.74
CA LYS A 44 4.53 9.52 -0.66
C LYS A 44 3.47 9.12 0.38
N GLY A 45 3.39 9.84 1.50
CA GLY A 45 2.37 9.59 2.51
C GLY A 45 0.96 9.94 2.05
N TYR A 46 0.79 11.02 1.29
CA TYR A 46 -0.52 11.44 0.80
C TYR A 46 -1.02 10.62 -0.39
N TYR A 47 -0.12 10.20 -1.29
CA TYR A 47 -0.50 9.65 -2.60
C TYR A 47 0.00 8.24 -2.85
N GLY A 48 0.99 7.76 -2.10
CA GLY A 48 1.61 6.45 -2.31
C GLY A 48 0.83 5.27 -1.71
N TRP A 49 -0.49 5.25 -1.81
CA TRP A 49 -1.32 4.14 -1.31
C TRP A 49 -2.12 3.47 -2.43
N ASP A 50 -2.20 4.11 -3.60
CA ASP A 50 -2.97 3.70 -4.76
C ASP A 50 -2.55 2.34 -5.32
N PHE A 51 -1.26 1.99 -5.23
CA PHE A 51 -0.69 0.70 -5.63
C PHE A 51 -1.37 -0.53 -5.02
N ILE A 52 -2.08 -0.34 -3.89
CA ILE A 52 -2.84 -1.40 -3.22
C ILE A 52 -4.01 -1.87 -4.10
N ASN A 53 -4.65 -0.93 -4.81
CA ASN A 53 -5.80 -1.19 -5.68
C ASN A 53 -5.36 -1.53 -7.11
N ASP A 54 -4.42 -0.74 -7.65
CA ASP A 54 -3.82 -0.95 -8.96
C ASP A 54 -2.38 -0.44 -8.93
N THR A 55 -1.43 -1.32 -9.25
CA THR A 55 0.00 -1.00 -9.19
C THR A 55 0.45 -0.04 -10.28
N GLN A 56 -0.33 0.16 -11.36
CA GLN A 56 0.02 1.04 -12.50
C GLN A 56 1.46 0.86 -13.03
N ILE A 57 2.02 -0.35 -12.89
CA ILE A 57 3.32 -0.76 -13.42
C ILE A 57 3.12 -1.94 -14.39
N LEU A 58 4.18 -2.29 -15.12
CA LEU A 58 4.16 -3.36 -16.14
C LEU A 58 3.58 -4.71 -15.66
N THR A 59 3.67 -5.00 -14.37
CA THR A 59 3.17 -6.24 -13.78
C THR A 59 2.07 -5.96 -12.75
N PRO A 60 0.89 -6.60 -12.87
CA PRO A 60 -0.17 -6.47 -11.87
C PRO A 60 0.22 -7.16 -10.55
N ARG A 61 -0.43 -6.75 -9.45
CA ARG A 61 -0.29 -7.40 -8.15
C ARG A 61 -0.63 -8.89 -8.22
N LEU A 62 0.29 -9.74 -7.76
CA LEU A 62 0.06 -11.17 -7.62
C LEU A 62 -1.02 -11.44 -6.56
N LYS A 63 -1.99 -12.30 -6.90
CA LYS A 63 -3.13 -12.67 -6.04
C LYS A 63 -3.11 -14.13 -5.58
N THR A 64 -2.23 -14.94 -6.18
CA THR A 64 -2.05 -16.36 -5.90
C THR A 64 -0.56 -16.68 -5.79
N PRO A 65 -0.17 -17.70 -5.01
CA PRO A 65 1.18 -18.24 -5.09
C PRO A 65 1.52 -18.68 -6.52
N MET A 66 2.81 -18.56 -6.89
CA MET A 66 3.29 -18.91 -8.23
C MET A 66 4.53 -19.80 -8.11
N ILE A 67 4.57 -20.90 -8.87
CA ILE A 67 5.74 -21.79 -8.93
C ILE A 67 6.44 -21.67 -10.28
N ARG A 68 7.76 -21.87 -10.29
CA ARG A 68 8.55 -22.07 -11.51
C ARG A 68 9.29 -23.40 -11.40
N ARG A 69 8.93 -24.38 -12.22
CA ARG A 69 9.48 -25.75 -12.14
C ARG A 69 10.91 -25.88 -12.65
N GLN A 70 11.32 -25.00 -13.56
CA GLN A 70 12.65 -25.00 -14.18
C GLN A 70 13.16 -23.56 -14.30
N ARG A 71 14.46 -23.32 -14.06
CA ARG A 71 15.07 -21.99 -14.20
C ARG A 71 14.80 -21.44 -15.61
N GLY A 72 14.20 -20.25 -15.70
CA GLY A 72 13.80 -19.64 -16.98
C GLY A 72 12.43 -20.06 -17.53
N GLY A 73 11.80 -21.12 -17.00
CA GLY A 73 10.45 -21.57 -17.41
C GLY A 73 9.32 -20.63 -16.98
N LYS A 74 8.10 -20.82 -17.47
CA LYS A 74 6.96 -19.94 -17.12
C LYS A 74 6.57 -20.07 -15.63
N LEU A 75 5.98 -19.00 -15.08
CA LEU A 75 5.35 -19.05 -13.76
C LEU A 75 3.94 -19.61 -13.89
N GLU A 76 3.59 -20.55 -13.01
CA GLU A 76 2.28 -21.21 -12.96
C GLU A 76 1.60 -20.92 -11.62
N PRO A 77 0.32 -20.50 -11.58
CA PRO A 77 -0.44 -20.37 -10.34
C PRO A 77 -0.57 -21.71 -9.62
N VAL A 78 -0.44 -21.70 -8.30
CA VAL A 78 -0.63 -22.89 -7.44
C VAL A 78 -1.49 -22.56 -6.23
N SER A 79 -2.09 -23.60 -5.63
CA SER A 79 -2.85 -23.55 -4.38
C SER A 79 -1.96 -23.72 -3.16
#